data_AF-A0A4Q2YG35-F1
#
_entry.id   AF-A0A4Q2YG35-F1
#
_cell.length_a   1.000
_cell.length_b   1.000
_cell.length_c   1.000
_cell.angle_alpha   90.00
_cell.angle_beta   90.00
_cell.angle_gamma   90.00
#
_symmetry.space_group_name_H-M   'P 1'
#
loop_
_entity.id
_entity.type
_entity.pdbx_description
1 polymer ?
#
loop_
_entity_poly.entity_id
_entity_poly.type
_entity_poly.pdbx_seq_one_letter_code
_entity_poly.pdbx_strand_id
1 'polypeptide(L)'
;MATIAVLGTLDSKGHEHAWVAAAIRRLGHEPLLIDAGCLEPPQVTPDISRTEILPELESMAVDRGARVGAMAEAVPKFVADLAASGRIAGIISLGGGGGTAIATAAMRALPLGFPKVMVSTMTGGNIAPYVGVKDIVMMPSIVDVAGLNRISRRLFTQAAGAICGMVQATAAATDTPGNGEEARPLIVASMFGNTTACVTEAKRLLEEAGYEVLVFAATGQGGRTMESLIESGLVAGVLDITTTEWADELVGGVLNAGPQRLEAAARAGIPAIIAPGCLDMVNFGTPDSVPDKFKGRLFYHHNPQVTLMRTTPEENAE
;
A
#
# COMPACT_ATOMS: atom_id res chain seq x y z
N MET A 1 -12.82 23.70 4.11
CA MET A 1 -12.40 23.00 5.34
C MET A 1 -12.60 21.52 5.10
N ALA A 2 -11.54 20.72 5.24
CA ALA A 2 -11.59 19.28 4.94
C ALA A 2 -11.43 18.46 6.23
N THR A 3 -12.11 17.31 6.29
CA THR A 3 -12.05 16.40 7.43
C THR A 3 -10.85 15.47 7.30
N ILE A 4 -10.03 15.32 8.35
CA ILE A 4 -8.84 14.46 8.38
C ILE A 4 -9.01 13.42 9.49
N ALA A 5 -8.95 12.14 9.14
CA ALA A 5 -8.96 11.06 10.12
C ALA A 5 -7.69 11.09 10.98
N VAL A 6 -7.88 11.13 12.30
CA VAL A 6 -6.83 10.91 13.30
C VAL A 6 -7.09 9.54 13.91
N LEU A 7 -6.54 8.51 13.30
CA LEU A 7 -6.71 7.12 13.72
C LEU A 7 -5.64 6.75 14.74
N GLY A 8 -6.01 6.14 15.86
CA GLY A 8 -5.03 5.81 16.90
C GLY A 8 -5.49 4.81 17.93
N THR A 9 -4.53 4.19 18.61
CA THR A 9 -4.79 3.40 19.83
C THR A 9 -4.98 4.35 21.01
N LEU A 10 -6.21 4.85 21.22
CA LEU A 10 -6.46 5.92 22.19
C LEU A 10 -6.42 5.45 23.64
N ASP A 11 -6.46 4.14 23.85
CA ASP A 11 -6.23 3.47 25.14
C ASP A 11 -4.85 3.75 25.74
N SER A 12 -3.85 3.96 24.89
CA SER A 12 -2.45 4.12 25.29
C SER A 12 -1.83 5.44 24.83
N LYS A 13 -2.34 6.03 23.74
CA LYS A 13 -1.77 7.22 23.09
C LYS A 13 -2.83 8.27 22.80
N GLY A 14 -3.90 8.33 23.58
CA GLY A 14 -5.03 9.21 23.34
C GLY A 14 -4.64 10.69 23.40
N HIS A 15 -3.78 11.06 24.34
CA HIS A 15 -3.33 12.46 24.49
C HIS A 15 -2.46 12.95 23.32
N GLU A 16 -1.64 12.07 22.73
CA GLU A 16 -0.81 12.35 21.57
C GLU A 16 -1.65 12.53 20.30
N HIS A 17 -2.65 11.65 20.10
CA HIS A 17 -3.60 11.80 19.00
C HIS A 17 -4.46 13.07 19.17
N ALA A 18 -4.90 13.37 20.39
CA ALA A 18 -5.61 14.62 20.69
C ALA A 18 -4.74 15.86 20.42
N TRP A 19 -3.42 15.79 20.67
CA TRP A 19 -2.50 16.86 20.32
C TRP A 19 -2.43 17.09 18.80
N VAL A 20 -2.34 16.03 18.01
CA VAL A 20 -2.39 16.10 16.53
C VAL A 20 -3.73 16.67 16.07
N ALA A 21 -4.85 16.17 16.60
CA ALA A 21 -6.19 16.69 16.28
C ALA A 21 -6.30 18.19 16.56
N ALA A 22 -5.81 18.65 17.72
CA ALA A 22 -5.78 20.08 18.04
C ALA A 22 -4.89 20.89 17.09
N ALA A 23 -3.76 20.32 16.63
CA ALA A 23 -2.90 20.96 15.64
C ALA A 23 -3.59 21.08 14.27
N ILE A 24 -4.30 20.05 13.82
CA ILE A 24 -5.11 20.05 12.60
C ILE A 24 -6.20 21.13 12.66
N ARG A 25 -6.92 21.25 13.79
CA ARG A 25 -7.91 22.33 13.98
C ARG A 25 -7.30 23.71 13.85
N ARG A 26 -6.13 23.94 14.46
CA ARG A 26 -5.41 25.24 14.36
C ARG A 26 -4.99 25.56 12.92
N LEU A 27 -4.83 24.55 12.07
CA LEU A 27 -4.50 24.70 10.65
C LEU A 27 -5.74 24.83 9.75
N GLY A 28 -6.94 24.95 10.31
CA GLY A 28 -8.18 25.22 9.57
C GLY A 28 -8.85 23.98 8.95
N HIS A 29 -8.56 22.79 9.49
CA HIS A 29 -9.16 21.52 9.08
C HIS A 29 -9.90 20.85 10.26
N GLU A 30 -10.83 19.94 9.96
CA GLU A 30 -11.60 19.23 10.99
C GLU A 30 -10.99 17.85 11.26
N PRO A 31 -10.46 17.55 12.46
CA PRO A 31 -10.03 16.20 12.77
C PRO A 31 -11.23 15.30 13.12
N LEU A 32 -11.25 14.09 12.57
CA LEU A 32 -12.15 13.02 13.00
C LEU A 32 -11.34 12.02 13.83
N LEU A 33 -11.54 11.98 15.13
CA LEU A 33 -10.77 11.16 16.05
C LEU A 33 -11.35 9.74 16.14
N ILE A 34 -10.58 8.74 15.68
CA ILE A 34 -11.02 7.36 15.54
C ILE A 34 -10.22 6.47 16.49
N ASP A 35 -10.90 5.78 17.39
CA ASP A 35 -10.26 4.84 18.32
C ASP A 35 -10.08 3.45 17.70
N ALA A 36 -8.84 2.98 17.67
CA ALA A 36 -8.45 1.62 17.33
C ALA A 36 -7.66 0.95 18.48
N GLY A 37 -7.85 1.45 19.71
CA GLY A 37 -7.33 0.84 20.94
C GLY A 37 -7.91 -0.56 21.13
N CYS A 38 -7.16 -1.44 21.78
CA CYS A 38 -7.48 -2.87 21.86
C CYS A 38 -7.55 -3.39 23.30
N LEU A 39 -7.02 -2.65 24.27
CA LEU A 39 -6.83 -3.16 25.63
C LEU A 39 -7.64 -2.36 26.65
N GLU A 40 -7.20 -1.14 26.95
CA GLU A 40 -7.76 -0.30 28.01
C GLU A 40 -8.82 0.67 27.46
N PRO A 41 -9.71 1.25 28.28
CA PRO A 41 -10.57 2.34 27.84
C PRO A 41 -9.79 3.52 27.25
N PRO A 42 -10.36 4.29 26.30
CA PRO A 42 -9.64 5.38 25.66
C PRO A 42 -9.34 6.52 26.63
N GLN A 43 -8.15 7.11 26.56
CA GLN A 43 -7.70 8.22 27.41
C GLN A 43 -8.37 9.56 27.06
N VAL A 44 -8.99 9.63 25.88
CA VAL A 44 -9.71 10.79 25.35
C VAL A 44 -10.97 10.29 24.65
N THR A 45 -12.04 11.08 24.62
CA THR A 45 -13.28 10.72 23.95
C THR A 45 -13.07 10.69 22.43
N PRO A 46 -13.24 9.54 21.74
CA PRO A 46 -13.22 9.50 20.29
C PRO A 46 -14.54 10.01 19.69
N ASP A 47 -14.49 10.42 18.43
CA ASP A 47 -15.68 10.66 17.61
C ASP A 47 -16.26 9.33 17.06
N ILE A 48 -15.39 8.35 16.83
CA ILE A 48 -15.74 6.98 16.42
C ILE A 48 -15.07 5.99 17.39
N SER A 49 -15.89 5.17 18.03
CA SER A 49 -15.44 4.17 18.99
C SER A 49 -14.84 2.93 18.33
N ARG A 50 -13.92 2.25 19.04
CA ARG A 50 -13.32 0.98 18.59
C ARG A 50 -14.34 -0.12 18.31
N THR A 51 -15.49 -0.10 18.99
CA THR A 51 -16.58 -1.07 18.85
C THR A 51 -17.42 -0.83 17.59
N GLU A 52 -17.36 0.36 17.00
CA GLU A 52 -17.94 0.59 15.66
C GLU A 52 -17.10 -0.04 14.55
N ILE A 53 -15.79 -0.21 14.79
CA ILE A 53 -14.85 -0.82 13.85
C ILE A 53 -14.83 -2.34 14.03
N LEU A 54 -14.75 -2.80 15.28
CA LEU A 54 -14.69 -4.21 15.66
C LEU A 54 -15.66 -4.48 16.83
N PRO A 55 -16.95 -4.76 16.54
CA PRO A 55 -17.98 -4.96 17.56
C PRO A 55 -17.66 -6.06 18.58
N GLU A 56 -17.00 -7.13 18.15
CA GLU A 56 -16.66 -8.30 18.96
C GLU A 56 -15.43 -8.11 19.87
N LEU A 57 -14.72 -6.98 19.77
CA LEU A 57 -13.44 -6.74 20.44
C LEU A 57 -13.49 -7.03 21.96
N GLU A 58 -14.58 -6.65 22.63
CA GLU A 58 -14.73 -6.84 24.08
C GLU A 58 -14.87 -8.31 24.48
N SER A 59 -15.43 -9.13 23.59
CA SER A 59 -15.62 -10.57 23.79
C SER A 59 -14.40 -11.42 23.43
N MET A 60 -13.42 -10.84 22.73
CA MET A 60 -12.17 -11.52 22.39
C MET A 60 -11.30 -11.73 23.64
N ALA A 61 -10.48 -12.78 23.62
CA ALA A 61 -9.45 -12.98 24.64
C ALA A 61 -8.54 -11.74 24.77
N VAL A 62 -8.09 -11.44 25.98
CA VAL A 62 -7.18 -10.30 26.27
C VAL A 62 -5.74 -10.66 25.89
N ASP A 63 -5.53 -11.11 24.66
CA ASP A 63 -4.20 -11.26 24.07
C ASP A 63 -3.91 -10.07 23.16
N ARG A 64 -2.79 -9.39 23.42
CA ARG A 64 -2.43 -8.18 22.69
C ARG A 64 -2.18 -8.46 21.21
N GLY A 65 -1.54 -9.57 20.89
CA GLY A 65 -1.24 -9.93 19.50
C GLY A 65 -2.52 -10.19 18.70
N ALA A 66 -3.40 -11.03 19.23
CA ALA A 66 -4.67 -11.39 18.60
C ALA A 66 -5.57 -10.17 18.38
N ARG A 67 -5.73 -9.30 19.39
CA ARG A 67 -6.58 -8.11 19.25
C ARG A 67 -6.01 -7.08 18.28
N VAL A 68 -4.69 -6.86 18.29
CA VAL A 68 -4.02 -5.99 17.31
C VAL A 68 -4.19 -6.55 15.90
N GLY A 69 -4.06 -7.87 15.72
CA GLY A 69 -4.29 -8.55 14.44
C GLY A 69 -5.72 -8.33 13.93
N ALA A 70 -6.72 -8.67 14.74
CA ALA A 70 -8.12 -8.50 14.36
C ALA A 70 -8.50 -7.04 14.07
N MET A 71 -8.01 -6.08 14.86
CA MET A 71 -8.23 -4.66 14.59
C MET A 71 -7.56 -4.21 13.28
N ALA A 72 -6.35 -4.70 12.98
CA ALA A 72 -5.65 -4.42 11.72
C ALA A 72 -6.36 -5.03 10.50
N GLU A 73 -7.14 -6.10 10.67
CA GLU A 73 -8.00 -6.69 9.63
C GLU A 73 -9.33 -5.94 9.47
N ALA A 74 -9.90 -5.39 10.55
CA ALA A 74 -11.19 -4.71 10.54
C ALA A 74 -11.12 -3.24 10.08
N VAL A 75 -10.11 -2.49 10.53
CA VAL A 75 -9.96 -1.07 10.23
C VAL A 75 -9.85 -0.70 8.74
N PRO A 76 -9.25 -1.52 7.84
CA PRO A 76 -9.14 -1.22 6.41
C PRO A 76 -10.48 -0.92 5.74
N LYS A 77 -11.47 -1.80 5.94
CA LYS A 77 -12.81 -1.64 5.35
C LYS A 77 -13.49 -0.38 5.85
N PHE A 78 -13.45 -0.16 7.15
CA PHE A 78 -14.07 1.00 7.78
C PHE A 78 -13.50 2.32 7.23
N VAL A 79 -12.17 2.43 7.15
CA VAL A 79 -11.51 3.64 6.63
C VAL A 79 -11.72 3.82 5.14
N ALA A 80 -11.75 2.75 4.35
CA ALA A 80 -12.09 2.80 2.93
C ALA A 80 -13.52 3.34 2.71
N ASP A 81 -14.50 2.86 3.48
CA ASP A 81 -15.89 3.33 3.40
C ASP A 81 -16.03 4.82 3.78
N LEU A 82 -15.26 5.30 4.76
CA LEU A 82 -15.20 6.72 5.10
C LEU A 82 -14.63 7.58 3.96
N ALA A 83 -13.57 7.11 3.30
CA ALA A 83 -12.98 7.84 2.18
C ALA A 83 -13.90 7.83 0.95
N ALA A 84 -14.48 6.67 0.62
CA ALA A 84 -15.38 6.51 -0.53
C ALA A 84 -16.67 7.36 -0.39
N SER A 85 -17.16 7.53 0.84
CA SER A 85 -18.30 8.41 1.14
C SER A 85 -17.93 9.90 1.26
N GLY A 86 -16.67 10.27 1.03
CA GLY A 86 -16.19 11.66 1.14
C GLY A 86 -16.16 12.21 2.56
N ARG A 87 -16.29 11.36 3.59
CA ARG A 87 -16.28 11.79 4.99
C ARG A 87 -14.89 12.18 5.50
N ILE A 88 -13.83 11.73 4.83
CA ILE A 88 -12.44 12.08 5.13
C ILE A 88 -11.70 12.40 3.84
N ALA A 89 -10.76 13.34 3.91
CA ALA A 89 -9.90 13.78 2.80
C ALA A 89 -8.42 13.45 3.03
N GLY A 90 -8.08 12.91 4.21
CA GLY A 90 -6.74 12.51 4.58
C GLY A 90 -6.76 11.68 5.85
N ILE A 91 -5.68 10.93 6.11
CA ILE A 91 -5.50 10.15 7.33
C ILE A 91 -4.11 10.35 7.92
N ILE A 92 -4.06 10.52 9.24
CA ILE A 92 -2.82 10.57 10.02
C ILE A 92 -2.91 9.67 11.24
N SER A 93 -1.78 9.07 11.62
CA SER A 93 -1.64 8.31 12.86
C SER A 93 -0.23 8.41 13.43
N LEU A 94 -0.08 7.99 14.69
CA LEU A 94 1.20 7.88 15.38
C LEU A 94 1.26 6.65 16.28
N GLY A 95 2.42 6.00 16.38
CA GLY A 95 2.56 4.88 17.30
C GLY A 95 3.85 4.08 17.18
N GLY A 96 3.97 3.10 18.09
CA GLY A 96 4.98 2.05 18.02
C GLY A 96 4.58 0.94 17.05
N GLY A 97 5.22 -0.24 17.14
CA GLY A 97 4.96 -1.36 16.21
C GLY A 97 3.49 -1.74 16.02
N GLY A 98 2.73 -1.92 17.11
CA GLY A 98 1.31 -2.30 17.03
C GLY A 98 0.42 -1.21 16.43
N GLY A 99 0.57 0.04 16.88
CA GLY A 99 -0.18 1.18 16.31
C GLY A 99 0.18 1.43 14.84
N THR A 100 1.46 1.26 14.47
CA THR A 100 1.91 1.33 13.08
C THR A 100 1.27 0.23 12.23
N ALA A 101 1.21 -1.01 12.73
CA ALA A 101 0.60 -2.12 12.01
C ALA A 101 -0.89 -1.85 11.71
N ILE A 102 -1.67 -1.43 12.72
CA ILE A 102 -3.09 -1.11 12.57
C ILE A 102 -3.28 0.07 11.61
N ALA A 103 -2.61 1.20 11.88
CA ALA A 103 -2.84 2.42 11.11
C ALA A 103 -2.39 2.28 9.66
N THR A 104 -1.28 1.59 9.39
CA THR A 104 -0.81 1.40 8.02
C THR A 104 -1.65 0.36 7.27
N ALA A 105 -2.25 -0.63 7.96
CA ALA A 105 -3.27 -1.48 7.33
C ALA A 105 -4.47 -0.64 6.85
N ALA A 106 -4.95 0.29 7.67
CA ALA A 106 -5.99 1.24 7.27
C ALA A 106 -5.56 2.11 6.07
N MET A 107 -4.36 2.69 6.14
CA MET A 107 -3.83 3.53 5.07
C MET A 107 -3.64 2.77 3.75
N ARG A 108 -3.26 1.49 3.80
CA ARG A 108 -3.10 0.68 2.58
C ARG A 108 -4.42 0.40 1.86
N ALA A 109 -5.56 0.51 2.55
CA ALA A 109 -6.87 0.36 1.94
C ALA A 109 -7.29 1.58 1.09
N LEU A 110 -6.58 2.71 1.23
CA LEU A 110 -6.92 3.95 0.56
C LEU A 110 -6.28 4.00 -0.86
N PRO A 111 -6.90 4.75 -1.79
CA PRO A 111 -6.36 4.92 -3.13
C PRO A 111 -4.97 5.59 -3.15
N LEU A 112 -4.23 5.35 -4.23
CA LEU A 112 -3.02 6.11 -4.54
C LEU A 112 -3.35 7.60 -4.65
N GLY A 113 -2.49 8.46 -4.14
CA GLY A 113 -2.69 9.92 -4.12
C GLY A 113 -3.55 10.43 -2.97
N PHE A 114 -4.25 9.55 -2.23
CA PHE A 114 -4.99 9.96 -1.03
C PHE A 114 -4.00 10.40 0.07
N PRO A 115 -4.17 11.56 0.74
CA PRO A 115 -3.22 12.00 1.78
C PRO A 115 -3.08 11.02 2.97
N LYS A 116 -1.87 10.49 3.19
CA LYS A 116 -1.57 9.44 4.19
C LYS A 116 -0.25 9.71 4.92
N VAL A 117 -0.29 9.94 6.24
CA VAL A 117 0.92 10.20 7.06
C VAL A 117 0.95 9.30 8.30
N MET A 118 2.05 8.57 8.50
CA MET A 118 2.28 7.72 9.67
C MET A 118 3.53 8.18 10.43
N VAL A 119 3.37 8.60 11.69
CA VAL A 119 4.52 8.91 12.57
C VAL A 119 4.89 7.66 13.38
N SER A 120 6.02 7.03 13.07
CA SER A 120 6.34 5.69 13.59
C SER A 120 7.72 5.59 14.25
N THR A 121 7.83 4.75 15.27
CA THR A 121 9.12 4.28 15.82
C THR A 121 9.80 3.25 14.91
N MET A 122 9.08 2.69 13.93
CA MET A 122 9.55 1.60 13.06
C MET A 122 10.28 2.11 11.82
N THR A 123 10.27 3.41 11.55
CA THR A 123 10.81 4.00 10.30
C THR A 123 12.30 3.75 10.07
N GLY A 124 13.07 3.49 11.14
CA GLY A 124 14.50 3.18 11.03
C GLY A 124 14.82 1.74 10.59
N GLY A 125 13.82 0.88 10.37
CA GLY A 125 13.98 -0.52 10.00
C GLY A 125 13.33 -0.89 8.67
N ASN A 126 12.98 -2.17 8.50
CA ASN A 126 12.23 -2.64 7.33
C ASN A 126 10.78 -2.14 7.40
N ILE A 127 10.43 -1.22 6.50
CA ILE A 127 9.08 -0.66 6.41
C ILE A 127 8.21 -1.27 5.32
N ALA A 128 8.73 -2.19 4.50
CA ALA A 128 8.00 -2.78 3.38
C ALA A 128 6.64 -3.41 3.81
N PRO A 129 6.54 -4.13 4.95
CA PRO A 129 5.25 -4.68 5.41
C PRO A 129 4.23 -3.61 5.81
N TYR A 130 4.69 -2.39 6.16
CA TYR A 130 3.82 -1.28 6.56
C TYR A 130 3.34 -0.48 5.35
N VAL A 131 4.22 -0.17 4.41
CA VAL A 131 3.83 0.67 3.25
C VAL A 131 3.21 -0.13 2.11
N GLY A 132 3.61 -1.40 1.94
CA GLY A 132 3.20 -2.21 0.81
C GLY A 132 3.55 -1.54 -0.52
N VAL A 133 2.55 -1.37 -1.39
CA VAL A 133 2.66 -0.69 -2.69
C VAL A 133 2.01 0.69 -2.70
N LYS A 134 1.78 1.26 -1.51
CA LYS A 134 1.01 2.51 -1.35
C LYS A 134 1.94 3.67 -0.97
N ASP A 135 1.52 4.87 -1.32
CA ASP A 135 2.18 6.15 -1.08
C ASP A 135 1.93 6.65 0.36
N ILE A 136 2.36 5.87 1.34
CA ILE A 136 2.29 6.23 2.77
C ILE A 136 3.56 6.99 3.16
N VAL A 137 3.41 8.21 3.68
CA VAL A 137 4.54 8.98 4.22
C VAL A 137 4.87 8.48 5.62
N MET A 138 6.01 7.81 5.77
CA MET A 138 6.54 7.35 7.05
C MET A 138 7.44 8.42 7.67
N MET A 139 6.98 9.09 8.74
CA MET A 139 7.74 10.07 9.49
C MET A 139 8.36 9.43 10.74
N PRO A 140 9.69 9.50 10.96
CA PRO A 140 10.30 8.99 12.19
C PRO A 140 9.80 9.74 13.43
N SER A 141 9.40 9.02 14.48
CA SER A 141 9.02 9.63 15.76
C SER A 141 10.21 10.15 16.58
N ILE A 142 11.43 9.71 16.23
CA ILE A 142 12.74 9.97 16.89
C ILE A 142 12.85 9.40 18.30
N VAL A 143 11.87 9.65 19.15
CA VAL A 143 11.72 9.05 20.48
C VAL A 143 10.48 8.15 20.50
N ASP A 144 10.37 7.33 21.54
CA ASP A 144 9.16 6.54 21.73
C ASP A 144 7.92 7.44 21.80
N VAL A 145 6.79 6.93 21.32
CA VAL A 145 5.49 7.58 21.37
C VAL A 145 4.88 7.27 22.74
N ALA A 146 5.48 7.88 23.76
CA ALA A 146 5.16 7.72 25.16
C ALA A 146 5.13 9.10 25.84
N GLY A 147 4.02 9.80 25.67
CA GLY A 147 3.76 11.12 26.22
C GLY A 147 4.24 12.28 25.34
N LEU A 148 3.79 13.48 25.74
CA LEU A 148 4.08 14.73 25.07
C LEU A 148 5.28 15.44 25.72
N ASN A 149 6.43 15.38 25.06
CA ASN A 149 7.64 16.09 25.41
C ASN A 149 7.99 17.17 24.37
N ARG A 150 9.07 17.94 24.59
CA ARG A 150 9.47 19.03 23.70
C ARG A 150 9.71 18.58 22.25
N ILE A 151 10.22 17.36 22.07
CA ILE A 151 10.52 16.79 20.75
C ILE A 151 9.23 16.28 20.11
N SER A 152 8.45 15.45 20.81
CA SER A 152 7.23 14.86 20.26
C SER A 152 6.19 15.93 19.91
N ARG A 153 6.00 16.98 20.72
CA ARG A 153 5.12 18.12 20.38
C ARG A 153 5.51 18.79 19.07
N ARG A 154 6.82 18.98 18.84
CA ARG A 154 7.34 19.61 17.61
C ARG A 154 7.14 18.69 16.41
N LEU A 155 7.43 17.40 16.54
CA LEU A 155 7.28 16.43 15.45
C LEU A 155 5.81 16.20 15.10
N PHE A 156 4.93 16.03 16.09
CA PHE A 156 3.50 15.84 15.86
C PHE A 156 2.85 17.07 15.23
N THR A 157 3.31 18.28 15.57
CA THR A 157 2.84 19.51 14.92
C THR A 157 3.29 19.58 13.46
N GLN A 158 4.52 19.17 13.15
CA GLN A 158 5.00 19.09 11.76
C GLN A 158 4.25 18.02 10.96
N ALA A 159 3.96 16.86 11.57
CA ALA A 159 3.16 15.81 10.94
C ALA A 159 1.74 16.28 10.62
N ALA A 160 1.10 17.01 11.54
CA ALA A 160 -0.18 17.68 11.30
C ALA A 160 -0.09 18.69 10.14
N GLY A 161 0.98 19.48 10.08
CA GLY A 161 1.25 20.39 8.95
C GLY A 161 1.40 19.66 7.62
N ALA A 162 2.12 18.52 7.61
CA ALA A 162 2.32 17.72 6.42
C ALA A 162 1.00 17.16 5.88
N ILE A 163 0.17 16.54 6.73
CA ILE A 163 -1.11 16.00 6.27
C ILE A 163 -2.08 17.10 5.81
N CYS A 164 -2.14 18.24 6.51
CA CYS A 164 -2.95 19.38 6.06
C CYS A 164 -2.47 19.93 4.71
N GLY A 165 -1.16 20.06 4.51
CA GLY A 165 -0.58 20.51 3.25
C GLY A 165 -0.87 19.54 2.09
N MET A 166 -0.77 18.23 2.33
CA MET A 166 -1.14 17.21 1.34
C MET A 166 -2.63 17.34 0.95
N VAL A 167 -3.52 17.45 1.94
CA VAL A 167 -4.97 17.62 1.71
C VAL A 167 -5.28 18.89 0.90
N GLN A 168 -4.61 20.00 1.21
CA GLN A 168 -4.77 21.25 0.46
C GLN A 168 -4.24 21.13 -0.97
N ALA A 169 -3.10 20.48 -1.18
CA ALA A 169 -2.53 20.28 -2.50
C ALA A 169 -3.44 19.39 -3.38
N THR A 170 -3.99 18.32 -2.81
CA THR A 170 -4.96 17.46 -3.52
C THR A 170 -6.21 18.24 -3.93
N ALA A 171 -6.76 19.07 -3.04
CA ALA A 171 -7.92 19.91 -3.37
C ALA A 171 -7.61 20.99 -4.43
N ALA A 172 -6.40 21.57 -4.42
CA ALA A 172 -6.00 22.53 -5.44
C ALA A 172 -5.72 21.90 -6.81
N ALA A 173 -5.24 20.64 -6.82
CA ALA A 173 -5.00 19.89 -8.05
C ALA A 173 -6.31 19.57 -8.79
N THR A 174 -7.41 19.30 -8.07
CA THR A 174 -8.73 19.09 -8.71
C THR A 174 -9.31 20.35 -9.34
N ASP A 175 -8.87 21.54 -8.90
CA ASP A 175 -9.36 22.83 -9.40
C ASP A 175 -8.51 23.39 -10.55
N THR A 176 -7.34 22.80 -10.83
CA THR A 176 -6.47 23.23 -11.93
C THR A 176 -6.85 22.45 -13.19
N PRO A 177 -7.25 23.09 -14.30
CA PRO A 177 -7.44 22.40 -15.56
C PRO A 177 -6.11 21.73 -15.93
N GLY A 178 -6.12 20.40 -16.00
CA GLY A 178 -4.92 19.61 -16.26
C GLY A 178 -4.12 20.19 -17.42
N ASN A 179 -2.83 20.44 -17.18
CA ASN A 179 -1.89 20.73 -18.26
C ASN A 179 -2.06 19.58 -19.27
N GLY A 180 -2.20 19.88 -20.57
CA GLY A 180 -2.68 18.94 -21.61
C GLY A 180 -1.95 17.60 -21.78
N GLU A 181 -0.98 17.27 -20.93
CA GLU A 181 -0.39 15.94 -20.75
C GLU A 181 -1.27 14.99 -19.93
N GLU A 182 -2.08 15.48 -18.96
CA GLU A 182 -3.04 14.67 -18.17
C GLU A 182 -4.24 14.14 -19.00
N ALA A 183 -4.31 14.46 -20.30
CA ALA A 183 -5.38 14.03 -21.19
C ALA A 183 -5.14 12.67 -21.88
N ARG A 184 -3.91 12.15 -21.84
CA ARG A 184 -3.60 10.89 -22.52
C ARG A 184 -4.09 9.70 -21.70
N PRO A 185 -4.87 8.77 -22.27
CA PRO A 185 -5.30 7.58 -21.54
C PRO A 185 -4.07 6.76 -21.12
N LEU A 186 -4.05 6.37 -19.85
CA LEU A 186 -2.91 5.67 -19.25
C LEU A 186 -2.99 4.18 -19.52
N ILE A 187 -1.93 3.60 -20.08
CA ILE A 187 -1.73 2.16 -20.21
C ILE A 187 -0.63 1.72 -19.25
N VAL A 188 -0.86 0.62 -18.54
CA VAL A 188 0.17 -0.02 -17.71
C VAL A 188 0.65 -1.29 -18.39
N ALA A 189 1.95 -1.55 -18.34
CA ALA A 189 2.56 -2.71 -18.98
C ALA A 189 3.53 -3.43 -18.05
N SER A 190 3.58 -4.77 -18.12
CA SER A 190 4.53 -5.59 -17.36
C SER A 190 5.74 -5.98 -18.21
N MET A 191 6.94 -5.92 -17.62
CA MET A 191 8.21 -6.19 -18.30
C MET A 191 9.15 -7.00 -17.42
N PHE A 192 10.00 -7.80 -18.06
CA PHE A 192 11.20 -8.38 -17.48
C PHE A 192 12.35 -8.26 -18.49
N GLY A 193 13.59 -8.56 -18.10
CA GLY A 193 14.75 -8.42 -18.98
C GLY A 193 14.59 -9.17 -20.32
N ASN A 194 13.92 -10.32 -20.30
CA ASN A 194 13.72 -11.16 -21.48
C ASN A 194 12.57 -10.66 -22.39
N THR A 195 11.67 -9.81 -21.88
CA THR A 195 10.55 -9.24 -22.65
C THR A 195 10.76 -7.77 -23.00
N THR A 196 11.87 -7.16 -22.59
CA THR A 196 12.19 -5.74 -22.83
C THR A 196 12.02 -5.32 -24.29
N ALA A 197 12.50 -6.12 -25.24
CA ALA A 197 12.38 -5.79 -26.67
C ALA A 197 10.90 -5.68 -27.11
N CYS A 198 10.06 -6.62 -26.69
CA CYS A 198 8.63 -6.62 -27.01
C CYS A 198 7.91 -5.44 -26.36
N VAL A 199 8.14 -5.20 -25.06
CA VAL A 199 7.48 -4.12 -24.31
C VAL A 199 7.93 -2.75 -24.81
N THR A 200 9.21 -2.58 -25.16
CA THR A 200 9.74 -1.31 -25.69
C THR A 200 9.09 -0.96 -27.02
N GLU A 201 8.95 -1.94 -27.92
CA GLU A 201 8.30 -1.70 -29.21
C GLU A 201 6.80 -1.45 -29.05
N ALA A 202 6.12 -2.23 -28.20
CA ALA A 202 4.70 -2.01 -27.92
C ALA A 202 4.45 -0.64 -27.27
N LYS A 203 5.33 -0.21 -26.35
CA LYS A 203 5.31 1.12 -25.76
C LYS A 203 5.41 2.21 -26.84
N ARG A 204 6.38 2.11 -27.76
CA ARG A 204 6.54 3.06 -28.87
C ARG A 204 5.24 3.19 -29.69
N LEU A 205 4.64 2.06 -30.07
CA LEU A 205 3.39 2.03 -30.85
C LEU A 205 2.22 2.66 -30.10
N LEU A 206 2.09 2.40 -28.80
CA LEU A 206 1.03 2.97 -27.96
C LEU A 206 1.23 4.48 -27.75
N GLU A 207 2.47 4.93 -27.50
CA GLU A 207 2.77 6.35 -27.36
C GLU A 207 2.53 7.13 -28.66
N GLU A 208 2.87 6.56 -29.81
CA GLU A 208 2.54 7.11 -31.14
C GLU A 208 1.02 7.17 -31.39
N ALA A 209 0.27 6.24 -30.81
CA ALA A 209 -1.19 6.25 -30.84
C ALA A 209 -1.83 7.20 -29.81
N GLY A 210 -1.04 7.95 -29.04
CA GLY A 210 -1.51 8.99 -28.12
C GLY A 210 -1.77 8.51 -26.69
N TYR A 211 -1.31 7.32 -26.31
CA TYR A 211 -1.37 6.85 -24.92
C TYR A 211 -0.14 7.29 -24.12
N GLU A 212 -0.26 7.28 -22.79
CA GLU A 212 0.88 7.28 -21.89
C GLU A 212 1.10 5.85 -21.39
N VAL A 213 2.37 5.37 -21.35
CA VAL A 213 2.68 3.99 -20.96
C VAL A 213 3.61 3.94 -19.76
N LEU A 214 3.12 3.37 -18.66
CA LEU A 214 3.92 3.08 -17.48
C LEU A 214 4.33 1.61 -17.48
N VAL A 215 5.64 1.35 -17.34
CA VAL A 215 6.20 0.00 -17.36
C VAL A 215 6.58 -0.44 -15.96
N PHE A 216 6.08 -1.60 -15.55
CA PHE A 216 6.33 -2.22 -14.25
C PHE A 216 7.21 -3.46 -14.42
N ALA A 217 8.29 -3.55 -13.63
CA ALA A 217 9.15 -4.72 -13.62
C ALA A 217 8.44 -5.87 -12.89
N ALA A 218 8.17 -6.98 -13.59
CA ALA A 218 7.48 -8.17 -13.08
C ALA A 218 8.36 -8.91 -12.04
N THR A 219 8.36 -8.39 -10.83
CA THR A 219 9.26 -8.74 -9.71
C THR A 219 8.46 -9.01 -8.43
N GLY A 220 7.16 -9.31 -8.58
CA GLY A 220 6.19 -9.41 -7.51
C GLY A 220 5.69 -8.04 -7.07
N GLN A 221 6.61 -7.15 -6.67
CA GLN A 221 6.27 -5.78 -6.29
C GLN A 221 5.77 -4.96 -7.47
N GLY A 222 6.34 -5.12 -8.66
CA GLY A 222 5.86 -4.41 -9.85
C GLY A 222 4.44 -4.81 -10.22
N GLY A 223 4.13 -6.12 -10.27
CA GLY A 223 2.76 -6.60 -10.49
C GLY A 223 1.78 -6.07 -9.45
N ARG A 224 2.08 -6.19 -8.15
CA ARG A 224 1.22 -5.65 -7.08
C ARG A 224 1.00 -4.14 -7.20
N THR A 225 2.03 -3.39 -7.60
CA THR A 225 1.91 -1.93 -7.79
C THR A 225 1.04 -1.62 -9.00
N MET A 226 1.19 -2.38 -10.09
CA MET A 226 0.37 -2.26 -11.29
C MET A 226 -1.11 -2.54 -11.00
N GLU A 227 -1.43 -3.63 -10.29
CA GLU A 227 -2.80 -3.94 -9.83
C GLU A 227 -3.37 -2.79 -8.99
N SER A 228 -2.60 -2.27 -8.02
CA SER A 228 -3.03 -1.16 -7.17
C SER A 228 -3.30 0.13 -7.97
N LEU A 229 -2.60 0.35 -9.08
CA LEU A 229 -2.84 1.52 -9.95
C LEU A 229 -4.07 1.33 -10.82
N ILE A 230 -4.34 0.10 -11.26
CA ILE A 230 -5.59 -0.25 -11.96
C ILE A 230 -6.79 -0.02 -11.02
N GLU A 231 -6.70 -0.48 -9.78
CA GLU A 231 -7.77 -0.32 -8.77
C GLU A 231 -8.05 1.14 -8.40
N SER A 232 -7.10 2.06 -8.61
CA SER A 232 -7.33 3.48 -8.37
C SER A 232 -8.15 4.17 -9.47
N GLY A 233 -8.49 3.47 -10.56
CA GLY A 233 -9.27 4.00 -11.67
C GLY A 233 -8.51 4.96 -12.58
N LEU A 234 -7.19 5.06 -12.44
CA LEU A 234 -6.33 5.93 -13.27
C LEU A 234 -5.96 5.29 -14.61
N VAL A 235 -6.16 3.98 -14.75
CA VAL A 235 -5.68 3.17 -15.89
C VAL A 235 -6.80 2.94 -16.88
N ALA A 236 -6.55 3.27 -18.15
CA ALA A 236 -7.48 3.07 -19.26
C ALA A 236 -7.34 1.69 -19.92
N GLY A 237 -6.20 1.01 -19.76
CA GLY A 237 -5.98 -0.33 -20.27
C GLY A 237 -4.67 -0.97 -19.80
N VAL A 238 -4.55 -2.27 -20.00
CA VAL A 238 -3.44 -3.09 -19.51
C VAL A 238 -2.79 -3.85 -20.67
N LEU A 239 -1.46 -3.79 -20.74
CA LEU A 239 -0.62 -4.58 -21.63
C LEU A 239 0.28 -5.50 -20.80
N ASP A 240 -0.27 -6.61 -20.35
CA ASP A 240 0.39 -7.55 -19.46
C ASP A 240 1.18 -8.61 -20.21
N ILE A 241 2.32 -8.21 -20.78
CA ILE A 241 3.16 -9.11 -21.58
C ILE A 241 3.89 -10.13 -20.72
N THR A 242 4.25 -9.76 -19.49
CA THR A 242 5.19 -10.50 -18.65
C THR A 242 4.52 -10.98 -17.37
N THR A 243 3.98 -12.19 -17.43
CA THR A 243 3.19 -12.82 -16.37
C THR A 243 3.98 -13.81 -15.51
N THR A 244 5.32 -13.77 -15.57
CA THR A 244 6.27 -14.61 -14.79
C THR A 244 5.98 -14.69 -13.29
N GLU A 245 5.36 -13.67 -12.71
CA GLU A 245 4.98 -13.63 -11.30
C GLU A 245 4.02 -14.79 -10.90
N TRP A 246 3.29 -15.36 -11.88
CA TRP A 246 2.49 -16.57 -11.69
C TRP A 246 3.32 -17.85 -11.56
N ALA A 247 4.41 -17.98 -12.31
CA ALA A 247 5.32 -19.12 -12.16
C ALA A 247 5.96 -19.11 -10.76
N ASP A 248 6.32 -17.93 -10.27
CA ASP A 248 6.79 -17.74 -8.91
C ASP A 248 5.72 -18.02 -7.85
N GLU A 249 4.48 -17.53 -8.01
CA GLU A 249 3.38 -17.79 -7.08
C GLU A 249 3.07 -19.29 -6.98
N LEU A 250 2.96 -19.97 -8.13
CA LEU A 250 2.61 -21.39 -8.20
C LEU A 250 3.67 -22.28 -7.57
N VAL A 251 4.94 -22.08 -7.97
CA VAL A 251 6.03 -22.99 -7.64
C VAL A 251 6.70 -22.63 -6.31
N GLY A 252 6.58 -21.38 -5.87
CA GLY A 252 7.20 -20.84 -4.65
C GLY A 252 8.52 -20.11 -4.90
N GLY A 253 8.58 -19.36 -6.00
CA GLY A 253 9.63 -18.39 -6.29
C GLY A 253 9.52 -17.12 -5.44
N VAL A 254 10.55 -16.27 -5.51
CA VAL A 254 10.72 -15.10 -4.64
C VAL A 254 10.12 -13.81 -5.18
N LEU A 255 9.76 -13.78 -6.47
CA LEU A 255 9.20 -12.63 -7.19
C LEU A 255 7.71 -12.81 -7.50
N ASN A 256 6.96 -13.38 -6.56
CA ASN A 256 5.52 -13.58 -6.71
C ASN A 256 4.71 -12.31 -6.40
N ALA A 257 3.57 -12.14 -7.08
CA ALA A 257 2.67 -11.00 -6.92
C ALA A 257 1.42 -11.31 -6.08
N GLY A 258 1.30 -12.52 -5.54
CA GLY A 258 0.13 -12.98 -4.80
C GLY A 258 -0.98 -13.54 -5.71
N PRO A 259 -1.99 -14.18 -5.11
CA PRO A 259 -3.01 -14.96 -5.83
C PRO A 259 -4.03 -14.10 -6.57
N GLN A 260 -4.10 -12.79 -6.33
CA GLN A 260 -5.03 -11.87 -7.02
C GLN A 260 -4.43 -11.23 -8.29
N ARG A 261 -3.26 -11.68 -8.74
CA ARG A 261 -2.60 -11.11 -9.93
C ARG A 261 -3.49 -11.27 -11.17
N LEU A 262 -3.56 -10.25 -12.03
CA LEU A 262 -4.41 -10.10 -13.22
C LEU A 262 -5.90 -9.84 -12.94
N GLU A 263 -6.35 -9.77 -11.69
CA GLU A 263 -7.78 -9.62 -11.41
C GLU A 263 -8.28 -8.16 -11.45
N ALA A 264 -7.43 -7.16 -11.18
CA ALA A 264 -7.89 -5.77 -11.07
C ALA A 264 -8.48 -5.24 -12.38
N ALA A 265 -7.90 -5.59 -13.53
CA ALA A 265 -8.40 -5.16 -14.83
C ALA A 265 -9.82 -5.68 -15.10
N ALA A 266 -10.07 -6.96 -14.76
CA ALA A 266 -11.38 -7.58 -14.88
C ALA A 266 -12.40 -6.94 -13.94
N ARG A 267 -12.01 -6.66 -12.69
CA ARG A 267 -12.86 -5.95 -11.71
C ARG A 267 -13.20 -4.52 -12.15
N ALA A 268 -12.24 -3.82 -12.73
CA ALA A 268 -12.41 -2.45 -13.22
C ALA A 268 -13.16 -2.37 -14.56
N GLY A 269 -13.30 -3.49 -15.28
CA GLY A 269 -13.95 -3.53 -16.60
C GLY A 269 -13.15 -2.83 -17.70
N ILE A 270 -11.82 -2.77 -17.56
CA ILE A 270 -10.93 -2.12 -18.54
C ILE A 270 -10.29 -3.15 -19.49
N PRO A 271 -9.96 -2.76 -20.74
CA PRO A 271 -9.33 -3.66 -21.70
C PRO A 271 -7.95 -4.14 -21.20
N ALA A 272 -7.72 -5.44 -21.29
CA ALA A 272 -6.44 -6.07 -20.96
C ALA A 272 -5.98 -7.01 -22.08
N ILE A 273 -4.74 -6.86 -22.52
CA ILE A 273 -4.04 -7.79 -23.41
C ILE A 273 -3.00 -8.51 -22.57
N ILE A 274 -3.09 -9.84 -22.50
CA ILE A 274 -2.25 -10.67 -21.63
C ILE A 274 -1.42 -11.62 -22.50
N ALA A 275 -0.14 -11.77 -22.20
CA ALA A 275 0.75 -12.74 -22.84
C ALA A 275 1.56 -13.56 -21.80
N PRO A 276 2.00 -14.78 -22.15
CA PRO A 276 2.72 -15.68 -21.24
C PRO A 276 4.23 -15.36 -21.17
N GLY A 277 4.62 -14.09 -21.23
CA GLY A 277 6.04 -13.72 -21.23
C GLY A 277 6.73 -14.13 -19.94
N CYS A 278 7.87 -14.80 -20.08
CA CYS A 278 8.68 -15.31 -18.96
C CYS A 278 7.98 -16.33 -18.04
N LEU A 279 6.87 -16.96 -18.46
CA LEU A 279 6.30 -18.11 -17.72
C LEU A 279 7.17 -19.37 -17.79
N ASP A 280 8.24 -19.32 -18.59
CA ASP A 280 9.19 -20.40 -18.73
C ASP A 280 10.26 -20.46 -17.61
N MET A 281 10.15 -19.60 -16.59
CA MET A 281 11.10 -19.52 -15.47
C MET A 281 10.43 -19.17 -14.13
N VAL A 282 11.01 -19.71 -13.06
CA VAL A 282 10.75 -19.36 -11.65
C VAL A 282 11.98 -18.68 -11.07
N ASN A 283 11.82 -17.60 -10.32
CA ASN A 283 12.92 -16.80 -9.80
C ASN A 283 13.26 -17.21 -8.36
N PHE A 284 14.55 -17.40 -8.11
CA PHE A 284 15.13 -17.59 -6.77
C PHE A 284 16.28 -16.60 -6.55
N GLY A 285 16.74 -16.53 -5.30
CA GLY A 285 17.90 -15.74 -4.91
C GLY A 285 19.22 -16.38 -5.34
N THR A 286 20.19 -16.40 -4.42
CA THR A 286 21.47 -17.07 -4.64
C THR A 286 21.27 -18.57 -4.92
N PRO A 287 22.19 -19.24 -5.62
CA PRO A 287 22.08 -20.68 -5.89
C PRO A 287 21.84 -21.52 -4.63
N ASP A 288 22.47 -21.14 -3.50
CA ASP A 288 22.33 -21.84 -2.22
C ASP A 288 20.98 -21.58 -1.51
N SER A 289 20.22 -20.57 -1.95
CA SER A 289 18.88 -20.27 -1.41
C SER A 289 17.78 -21.10 -2.05
N VAL A 290 18.07 -21.82 -3.14
CA VAL A 290 17.09 -22.65 -3.84
C VAL A 290 16.69 -23.83 -2.95
N PRO A 291 15.38 -24.04 -2.69
CA PRO A 291 14.93 -25.18 -1.87
C PRO A 291 15.36 -26.54 -2.42
N ASP A 292 15.81 -27.44 -1.54
CA ASP A 292 16.28 -28.80 -1.89
C ASP A 292 15.26 -29.63 -2.70
N LYS A 293 13.96 -29.35 -2.55
CA LYS A 293 12.89 -30.00 -3.33
C LYS A 293 13.03 -29.80 -4.84
N PHE A 294 13.80 -28.78 -5.28
CA PHE A 294 14.07 -28.49 -6.69
C PHE A 294 15.39 -29.08 -7.20
N LYS A 295 16.06 -29.92 -6.42
CA LYS A 295 17.30 -30.56 -6.84
C LYS A 295 17.08 -31.35 -8.15
N GLY A 296 18.01 -31.15 -9.09
CA GLY A 296 17.95 -31.80 -10.41
C GLY A 296 17.10 -31.06 -11.45
N ARG A 297 16.48 -29.92 -11.09
CA ARG A 297 15.85 -29.02 -12.05
C ARG A 297 16.89 -28.29 -12.89
N LEU A 298 16.46 -27.75 -14.03
CA LEU A 298 17.32 -26.96 -14.91
C LEU A 298 17.42 -25.53 -14.37
N PHE A 299 18.61 -25.16 -13.90
CA PHE A 299 18.92 -23.83 -13.40
C PHE A 299 19.75 -23.01 -14.40
N TYR A 300 19.47 -21.72 -14.45
CA TYR A 300 20.27 -20.72 -15.12
C TYR A 300 20.71 -19.66 -14.09
N HIS A 301 22.02 -19.52 -13.91
CA HIS A 301 22.59 -18.58 -12.96
C HIS A 301 22.73 -17.22 -13.65
N HIS A 302 21.71 -16.36 -13.49
CA HIS A 302 21.68 -15.06 -14.16
C HIS A 302 22.78 -14.14 -13.61
N ASN A 303 22.92 -14.08 -12.29
CA ASN A 303 23.99 -13.37 -11.59
C ASN A 303 24.19 -13.97 -10.18
N PRO A 304 25.18 -13.51 -9.39
CA PRO A 304 25.43 -14.09 -8.05
C PRO A 304 24.26 -14.03 -7.06
N GLN A 305 23.25 -13.19 -7.31
CA GLN A 305 22.08 -12.98 -6.45
C GLN A 305 20.78 -13.57 -7.04
N VAL A 306 20.79 -14.06 -8.29
CA VAL A 306 19.58 -14.47 -9.01
C VAL A 306 19.81 -15.79 -9.74
N THR A 307 18.98 -16.77 -9.40
CA THR A 307 18.92 -18.09 -10.03
C THR A 307 17.56 -18.30 -10.65
N LEU A 308 17.52 -18.61 -11.94
CA LEU A 308 16.28 -18.90 -12.66
C LEU A 308 16.12 -20.41 -12.80
N MET A 309 14.97 -20.95 -12.45
CA MET A 309 14.64 -22.36 -12.64
C MET A 309 13.66 -22.52 -13.80
N ARG A 310 13.96 -23.36 -14.79
CA ARG A 310 13.06 -23.64 -15.91
C ARG A 310 11.76 -24.29 -15.42
N THR A 311 10.60 -23.75 -15.81
CA THR A 311 9.30 -24.40 -15.56
C THR A 311 9.13 -25.66 -16.42
N THR A 312 8.36 -26.61 -15.92
CA THR A 312 7.99 -27.86 -16.60
C THR A 312 6.71 -27.69 -17.42
N PRO A 313 6.44 -28.56 -18.41
CA PRO A 313 5.16 -28.56 -19.11
C PRO A 313 3.95 -28.66 -18.18
N GLU A 314 4.05 -29.44 -17.10
CA GLU A 314 2.99 -29.60 -16.11
C GLU A 314 2.74 -28.31 -15.33
N GLU A 315 3.80 -27.64 -14.85
CA GLU A 315 3.68 -26.33 -14.17
C GLU A 315 3.16 -25.21 -15.09
N ASN A 316 3.31 -25.32 -16.42
CA ASN A 316 2.73 -24.35 -17.37
C ASN A 316 1.26 -24.65 -17.71
N ALA A 317 0.79 -25.87 -17.46
CA ALA A 317 -0.57 -26.29 -17.76
C ALA A 317 -1.55 -25.94 -16.62
N GLU A 318 -1.03 -25.79 -15.40
CA GLU A 318 -1.73 -25.30 -14.20
C GLU A 318 -1.91 -23.78 -14.25
#